data_AF-A0A523AYN6-F1
#
_entry.id   AF-A0A523AYN6-F1
#
_cell.length_a   1.000
_cell.length_b   1.000
_cell.length_c   1.000
_cell.angle_alpha   90.00
_cell.angle_beta   90.00
_cell.angle_gamma   90.00
#
_symmetry.space_group_name_H-M   'P 1'
#
loop_
_entity.id
_entity.type
_entity.pdbx_description
1 polymer ?
#
loop_
_entity_poly.entity_id
_entity_poly.type
_entity_poly.pdbx_seq_one_letter_code
_entity_poly.pdbx_strand_id
1 'polypeptide(L)'
;MSSLMDSAIKRSQMLKEWREWTRRIAYVAKKIIPDVETYVIGSVIRGDSVSGSDVDVLLVSKHVPEKLVDRAKLKAIIEEELNLPFYHPFEIHMLKPEEAGYYIERSRSSILRIA
;
A
#
# COMPACT_ATOMS: atom_id res chain seq x y z
N MET A 1 16.53 -11.36 22.22
CA MET A 1 15.55 -10.25 22.08
C MET A 1 14.20 -10.89 21.83
N SER A 2 13.11 -10.36 22.40
CA SER A 2 11.78 -10.93 22.16
C SER A 2 11.39 -10.73 20.68
N SER A 3 10.75 -11.71 20.05
CA SER A 3 10.42 -11.66 18.61
C SER A 3 9.61 -10.40 18.22
N LEU A 4 8.85 -9.83 19.16
CA LEU A 4 8.06 -8.61 18.99
C LEU A 4 8.92 -7.36 18.79
N MET A 5 10.02 -7.21 19.55
CA MET A 5 10.94 -6.08 19.37
C MET A 5 11.64 -6.18 18.00
N ASP A 6 12.00 -7.39 17.59
CA ASP A 6 12.65 -7.63 16.29
C ASP A 6 11.70 -7.30 15.12
N SER A 7 10.42 -7.68 15.22
CA SER A 7 9.40 -7.31 14.22
C SER A 7 9.17 -5.80 14.14
N ALA A 8 9.14 -5.09 15.28
CA ALA A 8 8.98 -3.64 15.30
C ALA A 8 10.16 -2.90 14.64
N ILE A 9 11.39 -3.35 14.89
CA ILE A 9 12.60 -2.79 14.26
C ILE A 9 12.56 -3.01 12.75
N LYS A 10 12.25 -4.24 12.30
CA LYS A 10 12.17 -4.57 10.86
C LYS A 10 11.05 -3.80 10.17
N ARG A 11 9.88 -3.68 10.79
CA ARG A 11 8.78 -2.84 10.30
C ARG A 11 9.22 -1.39 10.12
N SER A 12 9.93 -0.82 11.10
CA SER A 12 10.45 0.55 11.01
C SER A 12 11.47 0.72 9.88
N GLN A 13 12.30 -0.28 9.60
CA GLN A 13 13.20 -0.28 8.45
C GLN A 13 12.42 -0.25 7.12
N MET A 14 11.40 -1.10 6.99
CA MET A 14 10.53 -1.09 5.80
C MET A 14 9.81 0.25 5.62
N LEU A 15 9.38 0.88 6.72
CA LEU A 15 8.75 2.20 6.70
C LEU A 15 9.73 3.27 6.18
N LYS A 16 11.01 3.23 6.56
CA LYS A 16 12.03 4.15 6.01
C LYS A 16 12.23 3.97 4.51
N GLU A 17 12.05 2.74 4.03
CA GLU A 17 12.20 2.35 2.62
C GLU A 17 10.86 2.37 1.86
N TRP A 18 9.81 2.99 2.40
CA TRP A 18 8.45 2.90 1.85
C TRP A 18 8.37 3.25 0.36
N ARG A 19 9.18 4.20 -0.12
CA ARG A 19 9.21 4.60 -1.55
C ARG A 19 9.62 3.44 -2.45
N GLU A 20 10.59 2.65 -2.02
CA GLU A 20 11.07 1.52 -2.81
C GLU A 20 10.06 0.37 -2.76
N TRP A 21 9.53 0.06 -1.58
CA TRP A 21 8.50 -0.95 -1.44
C TRP A 21 7.21 -0.61 -2.21
N THR A 22 6.77 0.65 -2.20
CA THR A 22 5.57 1.08 -2.93
C THR A 22 5.76 1.05 -4.45
N ARG A 23 6.98 1.28 -4.96
CA ARG A 23 7.30 1.01 -6.37
C ARG A 23 7.23 -0.48 -6.71
N ARG A 24 7.74 -1.35 -5.82
CA ARG A 24 7.65 -2.80 -6.01
C ARG A 24 6.19 -3.28 -5.99
N ILE A 25 5.37 -2.75 -5.08
CA ILE A 25 3.91 -2.98 -5.06
C ILE A 25 3.28 -2.53 -6.37
N ALA A 26 3.58 -1.32 -6.85
CA ALA A 26 3.05 -0.82 -8.11
C ALA A 26 3.45 -1.72 -9.30
N TYR A 27 4.70 -2.18 -9.32
CA TYR A 27 5.20 -3.07 -10.38
C TYR A 27 4.49 -4.43 -10.39
N VAL A 28 4.28 -5.06 -9.24
CA VAL A 28 3.56 -6.34 -9.15
C VAL A 28 2.08 -6.14 -9.48
N ALA A 29 1.44 -5.09 -8.95
CA ALA A 29 0.05 -4.77 -9.23
C ALA A 29 -0.20 -4.61 -10.74
N LYS A 30 0.68 -3.92 -11.47
CA LYS A 30 0.57 -3.72 -12.93
C LYS A 30 0.61 -5.01 -13.75
N LYS A 31 1.21 -6.08 -13.23
CA LYS A 31 1.21 -7.40 -13.90
C LYS A 31 -0.12 -8.14 -13.74
N ILE A 32 -0.88 -7.80 -12.69
CA ILE A 32 -2.06 -8.54 -12.27
C ILE A 32 -3.35 -7.80 -12.64
N ILE A 33 -3.35 -6.47 -12.49
CA ILE A 33 -4.52 -5.61 -12.66
C ILE A 33 -4.27 -4.66 -13.84
N PRO A 34 -5.03 -4.77 -14.94
CA PRO A 34 -4.90 -3.87 -16.08
C PRO A 34 -5.18 -2.42 -15.69
N ASP A 35 -4.48 -1.48 -16.35
CA ASP A 35 -4.64 -0.03 -16.19
C ASP A 35 -4.53 0.46 -14.73
N VAL A 36 -3.85 -0.28 -13.84
CA VAL A 36 -3.76 0.10 -12.42
C VAL A 36 -2.81 1.26 -12.20
N GLU A 37 -3.32 2.28 -11.51
CA GLU A 37 -2.56 3.41 -11.01
C GLU A 37 -2.27 3.20 -9.53
N THR A 38 -1.08 3.59 -9.09
CA THR A 38 -0.67 3.43 -7.69
C THR A 38 -0.43 4.79 -7.05
N TYR A 39 -1.07 5.00 -5.90
CA TYR A 39 -0.91 6.21 -5.09
C TYR A 39 -0.50 5.83 -3.67
N VAL A 40 0.23 6.71 -3.02
CA VAL A 40 0.50 6.65 -1.60
C VAL A 40 -0.10 7.88 -0.95
N ILE A 41 -0.88 7.67 0.10
CA ILE A 41 -1.47 8.75 0.90
C ILE A 41 -1.02 8.67 2.35
N GLY A 42 -1.45 9.63 3.16
CA GLY A 42 -1.31 9.56 4.62
C GLY A 42 -0.06 10.26 5.17
N SER A 43 0.27 9.95 6.42
CA SER A 43 1.30 10.65 7.20
C SER A 43 2.71 10.49 6.64
N VAL A 44 2.98 9.38 5.93
CA VAL A 44 4.29 9.12 5.32
C VAL A 44 4.66 10.15 4.25
N ILE A 45 3.66 10.76 3.59
CA ILE A 45 3.87 11.85 2.62
C ILE A 45 4.16 13.18 3.33
N ARG A 46 3.55 13.43 4.49
CA ARG A 46 3.74 14.67 5.26
C ARG A 46 5.09 14.77 5.96
N GLY A 47 5.78 13.64 6.13
CA GLY A 47 7.02 13.57 6.90
C GLY A 47 6.81 13.42 8.42
N ASP A 48 5.56 13.33 8.87
CA ASP A 48 5.17 13.18 10.28
C ASP A 48 4.98 11.71 10.71
N SER A 49 5.49 10.75 9.93
CA SER A 49 5.32 9.32 10.24
C SER A 49 6.17 8.91 11.45
N VAL A 50 5.52 8.27 12.43
CA VAL A 50 6.19 7.63 13.58
C VAL A 50 6.42 6.15 13.30
N SER A 51 7.27 5.47 14.06
CA SER A 51 7.65 4.05 13.83
C SER A 51 6.48 3.06 13.76
N GLY A 52 5.29 3.43 14.25
CA GLY A 52 4.07 2.61 14.18
C GLY A 52 3.14 2.94 13.00
N SER A 53 3.44 3.97 12.19
CA SER A 53 2.56 4.39 11.10
C SER A 53 2.46 3.32 9.99
N ASP A 54 1.28 3.23 9.40
CA ASP A 54 1.05 2.52 8.15
C ASP A 54 1.40 3.39 6.93
N VAL A 55 1.61 2.73 5.80
CA VAL A 55 1.78 3.32 4.48
C VAL A 55 0.55 2.94 3.67
N ASP A 56 -0.39 3.87 3.56
CA ASP A 56 -1.61 3.69 2.78
C ASP A 56 -1.29 3.69 1.28
N VAL A 57 -1.46 2.54 0.64
CA VAL A 57 -1.24 2.35 -0.80
C VAL A 57 -2.58 2.16 -1.48
N LEU A 58 -2.94 3.08 -2.37
CA LEU A 58 -4.15 2.96 -3.19
C LEU A 58 -3.77 2.36 -4.55
N LEU A 59 -4.37 1.22 -4.88
CA LEU A 59 -4.33 0.61 -6.21
C LEU A 59 -5.67 0.89 -6.89
N VAL A 60 -5.67 1.79 -7.88
CA VAL A 60 -6.89 2.29 -8.51
C VAL A 60 -7.00 1.74 -9.93
N SER A 61 -8.07 1.01 -10.23
CA SER A 61 -8.37 0.55 -11.59
C SER A 61 -9.86 0.23 -11.76
N LYS A 62 -10.39 0.46 -12.97
CA LYS A 62 -11.73 -0.02 -13.36
C LYS A 62 -11.85 -1.56 -13.32
N HIS A 63 -10.71 -2.26 -13.34
CA HIS A 63 -10.61 -3.72 -13.32
C HIS A 63 -10.51 -4.31 -11.90
N VAL A 64 -10.53 -3.48 -10.85
CA VAL A 64 -10.64 -3.98 -9.47
C VAL A 64 -11.97 -4.73 -9.31
N PRO A 65 -11.98 -5.97 -8.77
CA PRO A 65 -13.20 -6.73 -8.58
C PRO A 65 -14.19 -6.05 -7.62
N GLU A 66 -15.49 -6.21 -7.84
CA GLU A 66 -16.51 -5.69 -6.92
C GLU A 66 -16.55 -6.43 -5.58
N LYS A 67 -16.33 -7.75 -5.62
CA LYS A 67 -16.43 -8.59 -4.45
C LYS A 67 -15.20 -8.43 -3.56
N LEU A 68 -15.44 -8.13 -2.28
CA LEU A 68 -14.37 -7.99 -1.27
C LEU A 68 -13.46 -9.22 -1.18
N VAL A 69 -14.03 -10.43 -1.34
CA VAL A 69 -13.25 -11.68 -1.32
C VAL A 69 -12.24 -11.75 -2.48
N ASP A 70 -12.60 -11.23 -3.65
CA ASP A 70 -11.71 -11.26 -4.81
C ASP A 70 -10.64 -10.16 -4.71
N ARG A 71 -10.99 -8.98 -4.16
CA ARG A 71 -9.99 -7.97 -3.77
C ARG A 71 -8.98 -8.53 -2.75
N ALA A 72 -9.46 -9.25 -1.73
CA ALA A 72 -8.60 -9.87 -0.72
C ALA A 72 -7.65 -10.92 -1.31
N LYS A 73 -8.12 -11.74 -2.26
CA LYS A 73 -7.26 -12.70 -2.98
C LYS A 73 -6.17 -11.99 -3.79
N LEU A 74 -6.51 -10.94 -4.53
CA LEU A 74 -5.53 -10.17 -5.29
C LEU A 74 -4.49 -9.52 -4.36
N LYS A 75 -4.93 -9.01 -3.20
CA LYS A 75 -4.03 -8.45 -2.17
C LYS A 75 -3.05 -9.50 -1.66
N ALA A 76 -3.55 -10.70 -1.32
CA ALA A 76 -2.71 -11.80 -0.88
C ALA A 76 -1.67 -12.20 -1.93
N ILE A 77 -2.06 -12.28 -3.21
CA ILE A 77 -1.13 -12.57 -4.32
C ILE A 77 -0.01 -11.51 -4.38
N ILE A 78 -0.35 -10.22 -4.27
CA ILE A 78 0.66 -9.14 -4.27
C ILE A 78 1.61 -9.27 -3.07
N GLU A 79 1.08 -9.56 -1.89
CA GLU A 79 1.86 -9.75 -0.66
C GLU A 79 2.81 -10.96 -0.78
N GLU A 80 2.32 -12.08 -1.31
CA GLU A 80 3.09 -13.31 -1.56
C GLU A 80 4.20 -13.10 -2.59
N GLU A 81 3.89 -12.51 -3.74
CA GLU A 81 4.87 -12.20 -4.80
C GLU A 81 6.02 -11.30 -4.29
N LEU A 82 5.72 -10.41 -3.36
CA LEU A 82 6.71 -9.52 -2.75
C LEU A 82 7.41 -10.11 -1.52
N ASN A 83 6.98 -11.30 -1.08
CA ASN A 83 7.40 -11.92 0.19
C ASN A 83 7.25 -10.93 1.35
N LEU A 84 6.14 -10.20 1.39
CA LEU A 84 5.89 -9.24 2.46
C LEU A 84 5.71 -9.99 3.80
N PRO A 85 6.50 -9.64 4.83
CA PRO A 85 6.35 -10.28 6.13
C PRO A 85 5.07 -9.80 6.83
N PHE A 86 4.47 -10.62 7.69
CA PHE A 86 3.21 -10.29 8.40
C PHE A 86 3.20 -8.95 9.16
N TYR A 87 4.37 -8.39 9.50
CA TYR A 87 4.52 -7.11 10.18
C TYR A 87 4.70 -5.90 9.25
N HIS A 88 4.62 -6.08 7.93
CA HIS A 88 4.85 -5.02 6.94
C HIS A 88 3.94 -3.79 7.19
N PRO A 89 4.40 -2.56 6.91
CA PRO A 89 3.62 -1.36 7.14
C PRO A 89 2.64 -0.99 6.02
N PHE A 90 2.58 -1.75 4.93
CA PHE A 90 1.78 -1.38 3.76
C PHE A 90 0.31 -1.78 3.91
N GLU A 91 -0.57 -0.79 3.98
CA GLU A 91 -2.02 -0.99 3.92
C GLU A 91 -2.49 -0.80 2.48
N ILE A 92 -2.69 -1.92 1.78
CA ILE A 92 -3.10 -1.92 0.37
C ILE A 92 -4.62 -1.83 0.26
N HIS A 93 -5.10 -0.72 -0.31
CA HIS A 93 -6.49 -0.46 -0.66
C HIS A 93 -6.70 -0.65 -2.17
N MET A 94 -7.54 -1.59 -2.57
CA MET A 94 -7.93 -1.79 -3.98
C MET A 94 -9.24 -1.07 -4.25
N LEU A 95 -9.20 -0.10 -5.14
CA LEU A 95 -10.30 0.83 -5.37
C LEU A 95 -10.64 0.93 -6.85
N LYS A 96 -11.92 1.09 -7.14
CA LYS A 96 -12.37 1.62 -8.43
C LYS A 96 -12.19 3.14 -8.47
N PRO A 97 -12.10 3.77 -9.66
CA PRO A 97 -11.92 5.21 -9.78
C PRO A 97 -12.93 6.04 -8.98
N GLU A 98 -14.20 5.61 -8.97
CA GLU A 98 -15.28 6.24 -8.21
C GLU A 98 -15.09 6.17 -6.68
N GLU A 99 -14.44 5.12 -6.17
CA GLU A 99 -14.14 4.96 -4.75
C GLU A 99 -12.89 5.77 -4.35
N ALA A 100 -11.94 5.92 -5.27
CA ALA A 100 -10.67 6.62 -5.02
C ALA A 100 -10.87 8.11 -4.69
N GLY A 101 -11.88 8.75 -5.28
CA GLY A 101 -12.17 10.18 -5.05
C GLY A 101 -12.30 10.53 -3.56
N TYR A 102 -12.99 9.69 -2.78
CA TYR A 102 -13.17 9.89 -1.34
C TYR A 102 -11.85 9.96 -0.56
N TYR A 103 -10.88 9.11 -0.94
CA TYR A 103 -9.57 9.04 -0.31
C TYR A 103 -8.68 10.22 -0.73
N ILE A 104 -8.70 10.55 -2.03
CA ILE A 104 -7.91 11.64 -2.59
C ILE A 104 -8.34 12.98 -1.99
N GLU A 105 -9.65 13.26 -1.92
CA GLU A 105 -10.18 14.49 -1.34
C GLU A 105 -9.82 14.65 0.14
N ARG A 106 -9.95 13.57 0.93
CA ARG A 106 -9.62 13.57 2.35
C ARG A 106 -8.13 13.72 2.63
N SER A 107 -7.28 13.33 1.69
CA SER A 107 -5.83 13.38 1.88
C SER A 107 -5.24 14.80 1.93
N ARG A 108 -6.03 15.86 1.66
CA ARG A 108 -5.66 17.30 1.81
C ARG A 108 -4.21 17.60 1.36
N SER A 109 -3.85 17.16 0.15
CA SER A 109 -2.51 17.32 -0.47
C SER A 109 -1.41 16.35 -0.01
N SER A 110 -1.72 15.37 0.83
CA SER A 110 -0.80 14.28 1.22
C SER A 110 -0.95 13.07 0.30
N ILE A 111 -0.72 13.26 -1.00
CA ILE A 111 -0.82 12.21 -2.00
C ILE A 111 0.39 12.23 -2.94
N LEU A 112 0.93 11.05 -3.23
CA LEU A 112 1.98 10.85 -4.20
C LEU A 112 1.57 9.76 -5.19
N ARG A 113 1.57 10.09 -6.48
CA ARG A 113 1.46 9.09 -7.54
C ARG A 113 2.81 8.38 -7.73
N ILE A 114 2.79 7.06 -7.72
CA ILE A 114 3.98 6.22 -7.89
C ILE A 114 4.12 5.73 -9.34
N ALA A 115 3.03 5.29 -9.94
CA ALA A 115 3.03 4.67 -11.27
C ALA A 115 1.65 4.72 -11.94
#